data_AF-A0A497E877-F1
#
_entry.id   AF-A0A497E877-F1
#
_cell.length_a   1.000
_cell.length_b   1.000
_cell.length_c   1.000
_cell.angle_alpha   90.00
_cell.angle_beta   90.00
_cell.angle_gamma   90.00
#
_symmetry.space_group_name_H-M   'P 1'
#
loop_
_entity.id
_entity.type
_entity.pdbx_description
1 polymer ?
#
loop_
_entity_poly.entity_id
_entity_poly.type
_entity_poly.pdbx_seq_one_letter_code
_entity_poly.pdbx_strand_id
1 'polypeptide(L)'
;YYTGLDPHTMEKVFSAKRLTDRKVQQVLLQFFKPENWAEVRRILQEAGRKDLIGSGPGCLISAKPPQGAWRGSDPKRRRGQSSAKKTGYRHAARRGSKK
;
A
#
# COMPACT_ATOMS: atom_id res chain seq x y z
N TYR A 1 -6.99 5.79 -18.03
CA TYR A 1 -7.34 6.81 -19.04
C TYR A 1 -7.16 8.20 -18.46
N TYR A 2 -6.41 9.08 -19.11
CA TYR A 2 -6.19 10.46 -18.61
C TYR A 2 -7.48 11.27 -18.59
N THR A 3 -8.32 11.11 -19.61
CA THR A 3 -9.61 11.80 -19.79
C THR A 3 -10.77 11.14 -19.01
N GLY A 4 -10.61 9.89 -18.55
CA GLY A 4 -11.69 9.11 -17.94
C GLY A 4 -12.70 8.53 -18.93
N LEU A 5 -12.40 8.61 -20.22
CA LEU A 5 -13.16 7.97 -21.31
C LEU A 5 -12.27 6.96 -22.03
N ASP A 6 -12.86 5.86 -22.50
CA ASP A 6 -12.22 4.95 -23.44
C ASP A 6 -12.19 5.60 -24.85
N PRO A 7 -11.02 5.74 -25.51
CA PRO A 7 -10.91 6.38 -26.82
C PRO A 7 -11.62 5.61 -27.94
N HIS A 8 -11.92 4.31 -27.76
CA HIS A 8 -12.63 3.54 -28.78
C HIS A 8 -14.15 3.61 -28.63
N THR A 9 -14.66 3.57 -27.40
CA THR A 9 -16.10 3.47 -27.13
C THR A 9 -16.71 4.80 -26.66
N MET A 10 -15.88 5.78 -26.29
CA MET A 10 -16.28 7.03 -25.63
C MET A 10 -17.05 6.81 -24.31
N GLU A 11 -17.02 5.59 -23.77
CA GLU A 11 -17.67 5.26 -22.51
C GLU A 11 -16.83 5.72 -21.31
N LYS A 12 -17.50 6.04 -20.21
CA LYS A 12 -16.84 6.43 -18.96
C LYS A 12 -16.14 5.24 -18.33
N VAL A 13 -14.81 5.31 -18.25
CA VAL A 13 -13.99 4.31 -17.56
C VAL A 13 -13.57 4.82 -16.20
N PHE A 14 -13.86 4.04 -15.16
CA PHE A 14 -13.42 4.34 -13.80
C PHE A 14 -11.88 4.42 -13.75
N SER A 15 -11.37 5.63 -13.55
CA SER A 15 -9.96 5.88 -13.29
C SER A 15 -9.83 6.41 -11.88
N ALA A 16 -9.07 5.72 -11.03
CA ALA A 16 -8.85 6.10 -9.63
C ALA A 16 -8.12 7.46 -9.53
N LYS A 17 -8.89 8.54 -9.30
CA LYS A 17 -8.38 9.91 -9.18
C LYS A 17 -7.98 10.26 -7.74
N ARG A 18 -8.60 9.63 -6.73
CA ARG A 18 -8.32 9.92 -5.32
C ARG A 18 -7.21 9.02 -4.78
N LEU A 19 -6.41 9.55 -3.86
CA LEU A 19 -5.33 8.81 -3.19
C LEU A 19 -5.85 7.59 -2.41
N THR A 20 -7.06 7.70 -1.86
CA THR A 20 -7.77 6.62 -1.18
C THR A 20 -7.99 5.42 -2.09
N ASP A 21 -8.46 5.67 -3.31
CA ASP A 21 -8.83 4.63 -4.28
C ASP A 21 -7.58 3.87 -4.76
N ARG A 22 -6.47 4.60 -4.93
CA ARG A 22 -5.17 4.00 -5.26
C ARG A 22 -4.65 3.11 -4.14
N LYS A 23 -4.79 3.54 -2.88
CA LYS A 23 -4.39 2.73 -1.72
C LYS A 23 -5.20 1.44 -1.66
N VAL A 24 -6.51 1.52 -1.86
CA VAL A 24 -7.40 0.34 -1.93
C VAL A 24 -6.94 -0.63 -3.02
N GLN A 25 -6.68 -0.14 -4.24
CA GLN A 25 -6.18 -0.98 -5.34
C GLN A 25 -4.82 -1.62 -5.00
N GLN A 26 -3.88 -0.84 -4.46
CA GLN A 26 -2.56 -1.33 -4.07
C GLN A 26 -2.66 -2.42 -2.99
N VAL A 27 -3.52 -2.23 -1.99
CA VAL A 27 -3.77 -3.19 -0.91
C VAL A 27 -4.33 -4.49 -1.48
N LEU A 28 -5.31 -4.42 -2.39
CA LEU A 28 -5.89 -5.59 -3.04
C LEU A 28 -4.87 -6.35 -3.90
N LEU A 29 -4.00 -5.65 -4.63
CA LEU A 29 -2.91 -6.28 -5.40
C LEU A 29 -1.90 -6.99 -4.50
N GLN A 30 -1.71 -6.49 -3.27
CA GLN A 30 -0.78 -7.04 -2.30
C GLN A 30 -1.50 -7.87 -1.22
N PHE A 31 -2.56 -8.59 -1.58
CA PHE A 31 -3.38 -9.37 -0.65
C PHE A 31 -2.59 -10.46 0.09
N PHE A 32 -1.56 -11.02 -0.55
CA PHE A 32 -0.72 -12.08 0.00
C PHE A 32 0.20 -11.61 1.13
N LYS A 33 0.41 -10.28 1.27
CA LYS A 33 1.20 -9.75 2.38
C LYS A 33 0.39 -9.83 3.67
N PRO A 34 0.90 -10.47 4.73
CA PRO A 34 0.15 -10.61 5.97
C PRO A 34 -0.20 -9.24 6.55
N GLU A 35 0.66 -8.23 6.44
CA GLU A 35 0.44 -6.88 6.96
C GLU A 35 -0.80 -6.19 6.36
N ASN A 36 -1.20 -6.60 5.15
CA ASN A 36 -2.34 -6.03 4.45
C ASN A 36 -3.65 -6.78 4.75
N TRP A 37 -3.60 -7.95 5.39
CA TRP A 37 -4.75 -8.83 5.59
C TRP A 37 -5.96 -8.11 6.21
N ALA A 38 -5.74 -7.28 7.22
CA ALA A 38 -6.81 -6.55 7.91
C ALA A 38 -7.51 -5.54 6.99
N GLU A 39 -6.74 -4.79 6.19
CA GLU A 39 -7.28 -3.79 5.27
C GLU A 39 -7.99 -4.47 4.09
N VAL A 40 -7.43 -5.54 3.53
CA VAL A 40 -8.06 -6.35 2.48
C VAL A 40 -9.41 -6.90 2.96
N ARG A 41 -9.46 -7.47 4.16
CA ARG A 41 -10.69 -8.00 4.74
C ARG A 41 -11.76 -6.92 4.88
N ARG A 42 -11.39 -5.71 5.32
CA ARG A 42 -12.30 -4.58 5.42
C ARG A 42 -12.83 -4.14 4.06
N ILE A 43 -11.95 -3.97 3.06
CA ILE A 43 -12.33 -3.59 1.69
C ILE A 43 -13.31 -4.61 1.09
N LEU A 44 -13.04 -5.90 1.24
CA LEU A 44 -13.91 -6.96 0.73
C LEU A 44 -15.29 -6.96 1.43
N GLN A 45 -15.35 -6.62 2.72
CA GLN A 45 -16.62 -6.47 3.44
C GLN A 45 -17.41 -5.25 2.98
N GLU A 46 -16.76 -4.10 2.81
CA GLU A 46 -17.37 -2.88 2.29
C GLU A 46 -17.86 -3.06 0.84
N ALA A 47 -17.12 -3.83 0.02
CA ALA A 47 -17.51 -4.19 -1.34
C ALA A 47 -18.57 -5.33 -1.41
N GLY A 48 -19.01 -5.88 -0.28
CA GLY A 48 -19.97 -6.99 -0.23
C GLY A 48 -19.44 -8.35 -0.71
N ARG A 49 -18.14 -8.46 -1.02
CA ARG A 49 -17.48 -9.67 -1.54
C ARG A 49 -16.97 -10.58 -0.42
N LYS A 50 -17.87 -10.97 0.49
CA LYS A 50 -17.54 -11.90 1.60
C LYS A 50 -17.26 -13.33 1.11
N ASP A 51 -17.70 -13.68 -0.09
CA ASP A 51 -17.40 -14.93 -0.80
C ASP A 51 -15.90 -15.20 -0.97
N LEU A 52 -15.11 -14.12 -1.08
CA LEU A 52 -13.66 -14.19 -1.26
C LEU A 52 -12.89 -14.38 0.06
N ILE A 53 -13.57 -14.55 1.19
CA ILE A 53 -12.98 -14.70 2.52
C ILE A 53 -13.28 -16.11 3.04
N GLY A 54 -12.29 -16.98 3.17
CA GLY A 54 -12.54 -18.36 3.54
C GLY A 54 -11.31 -19.25 3.51
N SER A 55 -11.50 -20.57 3.57
CA SER A 55 -10.42 -21.56 3.46
C SER A 55 -10.47 -22.34 2.14
N GLY A 56 -11.37 -21.98 1.24
CA GLY A 56 -11.58 -22.66 -0.04
C GLY A 56 -10.58 -22.20 -1.11
N PRO A 57 -10.41 -23.00 -2.19
CA PRO A 57 -9.49 -22.68 -3.28
C PRO A 57 -9.87 -21.42 -4.09
N GLY A 58 -11.12 -20.94 -3.97
CA GLY A 58 -11.60 -19.72 -4.62
C GLY A 58 -11.55 -18.46 -3.74
N CYS A 59 -11.06 -18.57 -2.50
CA CYS A 59 -10.98 -17.43 -1.58
C CYS A 59 -9.68 -16.66 -1.79
N LEU A 60 -9.75 -15.33 -1.78
CA LEU A 60 -8.58 -14.45 -1.90
C LEU A 60 -7.76 -14.40 -0.61
N ILE A 61 -8.45 -14.38 0.53
CA ILE A 61 -7.84 -14.33 1.86
C ILE A 61 -8.41 -15.39 2.80
N SER A 62 -7.59 -15.82 3.75
CA SER A 62 -8.00 -16.73 4.82
C SER A 62 -9.01 -16.09 5.76
N ALA A 63 -9.95 -16.89 6.27
CA ALA A 63 -10.92 -16.43 7.29
C ALA A 63 -10.24 -16.01 8.61
N LYS A 64 -9.12 -16.66 8.96
CA LYS A 64 -8.30 -16.35 10.13
C LYS A 64 -7.09 -15.49 9.74
N PRO A 65 -6.64 -14.57 10.59
CA PRO A 65 -5.45 -13.77 10.31
C PRO A 65 -4.19 -14.65 10.26
N PRO A 66 -3.32 -14.47 9.26
CA PRO A 66 -2.02 -15.14 9.22
C PRO A 66 -1.07 -14.60 10.30
N GLN A 67 -0.05 -15.39 10.65
CA GLN A 67 0.99 -14.95 11.57
C GLN A 67 1.68 -13.70 11.01
N GLY A 68 1.73 -12.63 11.81
CA GLY A 68 2.30 -11.36 11.39
C GLY A 68 1.33 -10.39 10.73
N ALA A 69 0.02 -10.70 10.64
CA ALA A 69 -0.97 -9.75 10.11
C ALA A 69 -0.96 -8.40 10.83
N TRP A 70 -0.61 -8.41 12.11
CA TRP A 70 -0.53 -7.23 12.97
C TRP A 70 0.87 -6.58 12.99
N ARG A 71 1.90 -7.17 12.35
CA ARG A 71 3.28 -6.66 12.38
C ARG A 71 3.42 -5.28 11.73
N GLY A 72 2.64 -4.97 10.71
CA GLY A 72 2.68 -3.68 10.01
C GLY A 72 2.02 -2.52 10.77
N SER A 73 1.21 -2.84 11.78
CA SER A 73 0.50 -1.88 12.64
C SER A 73 1.30 -1.46 13.87
N ASP A 74 2.42 -2.13 14.16
CA ASP A 74 3.24 -1.84 15.35
C ASP A 74 3.95 -0.49 15.21
N PRO A 75 3.58 0.54 16.00
CA PRO A 75 4.16 1.88 15.88
C PRO A 75 5.65 1.91 16.25
N LYS A 76 6.10 0.96 17.09
CA LYS A 76 7.46 0.93 17.65
C LYS A 76 8.48 0.57 16.58
N ARG A 77 8.11 -0.24 15.57
CA ARG A 77 8.98 -0.59 14.44
C ARG A 77 9.10 0.51 13.39
N ARG A 78 8.05 1.29 13.15
CA ARG A 78 8.10 2.41 12.16
C ARG A 78 9.06 3.53 12.61
N ARG A 79 9.21 3.72 13.92
CA ARG A 79 10.11 4.72 14.51
C ARG A 79 11.60 4.35 14.43
N GLY A 80 11.94 3.07 14.19
CA GLY A 80 13.31 2.58 14.13
C GLY A 80 13.98 2.67 12.76
N GLN A 81 13.22 2.88 11.67
CA GLN A 81 13.79 2.98 10.31
C GLN A 81 14.19 4.41 9.93
N SER A 82 13.77 5.42 10.67
CA SER A 82 14.11 6.83 10.41
C SER A 82 15.44 7.28 11.02
N SER A 83 16.14 6.43 11.78
CA SER A 83 17.44 6.74 12.41
C SER A 83 18.65 6.15 11.68
N ALA A 84 18.46 5.46 10.55
CA ALA A 84 19.55 5.06 9.68
C ALA A 84 20.13 6.31 8.99
N LYS A 85 21.15 6.88 9.64
CA LYS A 85 22.03 7.98 9.22
C LYS A 85 21.98 8.23 7.70
N LYS A 86 21.31 9.31 7.29
CA LYS A 86 21.66 10.00 6.04
C LYS A 86 23.07 10.57 6.24
N THR A 87 24.09 9.76 5.98
CA THR A 87 25.39 10.31 5.57
C THR A 87 25.21 10.83 4.15
N GLY A 88 24.54 11.97 4.03
CA GLY A 88 24.54 12.72 2.79
C GLY A 88 25.94 13.29 2.60
N TYR A 89 26.51 13.10 1.42
CA TYR A 89 27.66 13.88 0.94
C TYR A 89 27.35 15.38 1.13
N ARG A 90 27.83 15.98 2.21
CA ARG A 90 27.71 17.42 2.45
C ARG A 90 28.99 17.96 3.06
N HIS A 91 29.55 18.92 2.31
CA HIS A 91 30.57 19.92 2.66
C HIS A 91 32.05 19.55 2.54
N ALA A 92 32.54 19.45 1.31
CA ALA A 92 33.89 19.93 0.96
C ALA A 92 33.80 21.32 0.30
N ALA A 93 33.15 22.28 0.98
CA ALA A 93 33.21 23.68 0.58
C ALA A 93 34.39 24.33 1.30
N ARG A 94 35.51 24.44 0.56
CA ARG A 94 36.60 25.43 0.67
C ARG A 94 36.83 26.04 2.06
N ARG A 95 37.84 25.52 2.79
CA ARG A 95 38.57 26.31 3.78
C ARG A 95 39.39 27.36 3.03
N GLY A 96 38.88 28.58 2.94
CA GLY A 96 39.67 29.75 2.55
C GLY A 96 40.72 30.03 3.62
N SER A 97 41.98 29.80 3.27
CA SER A 97 43.15 30.23 4.04
C SER A 97 43.22 31.76 4.00
N LYS A 98 42.95 32.44 5.13
CA LYS A 98 43.40 33.82 5.31
C LYS A 98 44.91 33.78 5.56
N LYS A 99 45.68 34.43 4.67
CA LYS A 99 47.01 34.98 4.94
C LYS A 99 46.87 36.49 4.89
#